data_AF-A0A538BHB2-F1
#
_entry.id   AF-A0A538BHB2-F1
#
_cell.length_a   1.000
_cell.length_b   1.000
_cell.length_c   1.000
_cell.angle_alpha   90.00
_cell.angle_beta   90.00
_cell.angle_gamma   90.00
#
_symmetry.space_group_name_H-M   'P 1'
#
loop_
_entity.id
_entity.type
_entity.pdbx_description
1 polymer ?
#
loop_
_entity_poly.entity_id
_entity_poly.type
_entity_poly.pdbx_seq_one_letter_code
_entity_poly.pdbx_strand_id
1 'polypeptide(L)'
;GRTSEVSAETADVLLESAYFRRSGVLLTARRLDLHTEASHRFERGTDPEACPGAAGRCAALMARWSGGEVMRGVVEAGGAPERRWI
;
A
#
# COMPACT_ATOMS: atom_id res chain seq x y z
N GLY A 1 5.28 7.90 8.08
CA GLY A 1 6.69 8.07 7.71
C GLY A 1 7.52 8.01 8.97
N ARG A 2 8.13 9.13 9.36
CA ARG A 2 9.16 9.26 10.41
C ARG A 2 9.08 8.31 11.63
N THR A 3 7.92 8.14 12.26
CA THR A 3 7.81 7.30 13.48
C THR A 3 7.77 5.79 13.20
N SER A 4 7.37 5.39 12.00
CA SER A 4 7.19 3.99 11.58
C SER A 4 8.06 3.64 10.36
N GLU A 5 9.06 4.45 10.08
CA GLU A 5 9.96 4.27 8.95
C GLU A 5 10.91 3.11 9.23
N VAL A 6 11.12 2.24 8.23
CA VAL A 6 12.04 1.12 8.35
C VAL A 6 13.47 1.64 8.49
N SER A 7 14.19 1.15 9.49
CA SER A 7 15.59 1.48 9.77
C SER A 7 16.46 0.23 9.80
N ALA A 8 17.77 0.40 10.03
CA ALA A 8 18.71 -0.72 10.15
C ALA A 8 18.40 -1.66 11.33
N GLU A 9 17.71 -1.15 12.34
CA GLU A 9 17.32 -1.89 13.54
C GLU A 9 15.96 -2.60 13.41
N THR A 10 15.26 -2.42 12.28
CA THR A 10 13.93 -3.02 12.07
C THR A 10 14.03 -4.51 11.83
N ALA A 11 13.42 -5.31 12.70
CA ALA A 11 13.30 -6.77 12.55
C ALA A 11 11.90 -7.20 12.06
N ASP A 12 10.86 -6.45 12.46
CA ASP A 12 9.46 -6.76 12.18
C ASP A 12 8.82 -5.64 11.37
N VAL A 13 8.02 -6.00 10.37
CA VAL A 13 7.36 -5.06 9.47
C VAL A 13 5.89 -5.43 9.26
N LEU A 14 5.05 -4.40 9.22
CA LEU A 14 3.66 -4.52 8.77
C LEU A 14 3.56 -3.96 7.35
N LEU A 15 3.00 -4.75 6.42
CA LEU A 15 2.79 -4.32 5.04
C LEU A 15 1.42 -3.67 4.86
N GLU A 16 1.42 -2.41 4.43
CA GLU A 16 0.22 -1.70 3.99
C GLU A 16 0.02 -1.90 2.48
N SER A 17 -1.15 -2.45 2.09
CA SER A 17 -1.61 -2.46 0.70
C SER A 17 -3.04 -1.97 0.66
N ALA A 18 -3.25 -0.79 0.09
CA ALA A 18 -4.52 -0.08 0.19
C ALA A 18 -4.93 0.56 -1.13
N TYR A 19 -6.24 0.75 -1.28
CA TYR A 19 -6.87 1.53 -2.33
C TYR A 19 -7.43 2.83 -1.76
N PHE A 20 -7.02 3.97 -2.32
CA PHE A 20 -7.48 5.28 -1.89
C PHE A 20 -8.39 5.93 -2.94
N ARG A 21 -9.36 6.74 -2.47
CA ARG A 21 -10.18 7.58 -3.35
C ARG A 21 -9.28 8.62 -4.04
N ARG A 22 -9.22 8.55 -5.38
CA ARG A 22 -8.37 9.41 -6.22
C ARG A 22 -8.45 10.90 -5.88
N SER A 23 -9.67 11.42 -5.74
CA SER A 23 -9.91 12.83 -5.40
C SER A 23 -9.35 13.21 -4.03
N GLY A 24 -9.43 12.31 -3.04
CA GLY A 24 -8.88 12.54 -1.72
C GLY A 24 -7.36 12.66 -1.72
N VAL A 25 -6.68 11.78 -2.48
CA VAL A 25 -5.22 11.84 -2.62
C VAL A 25 -4.80 13.10 -3.38
N LEU A 26 -5.44 13.41 -4.52
CA LEU A 26 -5.12 14.59 -5.32
C LEU A 26 -5.22 15.88 -4.51
N LEU A 27 -6.32 16.07 -3.78
CA LEU A 27 -6.54 17.28 -2.98
C LEU A 27 -5.53 17.37 -1.83
N THR A 28 -5.20 16.23 -1.20
CA THR A 28 -4.24 16.20 -0.08
C THR A 28 -2.82 16.47 -0.55
N ALA A 29 -2.38 15.82 -1.64
CA ALA A 29 -1.06 16.01 -2.23
C ALA A 29 -0.83 17.48 -2.63
N ARG A 30 -1.80 18.10 -3.31
CA ARG A 30 -1.75 19.52 -3.67
C ARG A 30 -1.70 20.44 -2.45
N ARG A 31 -2.55 20.19 -1.44
CA ARG A 31 -2.61 21.01 -0.23
C ARG A 31 -1.30 20.99 0.56
N LEU A 32 -0.62 19.85 0.58
CA LEU A 32 0.64 19.64 1.30
C LEU A 32 1.88 19.90 0.45
N ASP A 33 1.70 20.27 -0.83
CA ASP A 33 2.76 20.34 -1.84
C ASP A 33 3.66 19.09 -1.89
N LEU A 34 3.04 17.92 -1.70
CA LEU A 34 3.75 16.65 -1.56
C LEU A 34 3.41 15.71 -2.70
N HIS A 35 4.22 15.80 -3.76
CA HIS A 35 4.08 14.99 -4.96
C HIS A 35 5.06 13.82 -4.90
N THR A 36 4.54 12.65 -4.56
CA THR A 36 5.33 11.42 -4.44
C THR A 36 4.96 10.45 -5.56
N GLU A 37 5.82 9.46 -5.77
CA GLU A 37 5.53 8.31 -6.61
C GLU A 37 4.20 7.61 -6.21
N ALA A 38 3.92 7.51 -4.91
CA ALA A 38 2.68 6.94 -4.41
C ALA A 38 1.46 7.82 -4.74
N SER A 39 1.52 9.12 -4.45
CA SER A 39 0.40 10.03 -4.72
C SER A 39 0.09 10.10 -6.21
N HIS A 40 1.11 10.18 -7.07
CA HIS A 40 0.95 10.20 -8.51
C HIS A 40 0.24 8.93 -9.05
N ARG A 41 0.57 7.75 -8.52
CA ARG A 41 -0.14 6.50 -8.87
C ARG A 41 -1.59 6.52 -8.40
N PHE A 42 -1.85 6.89 -7.16
CA PHE A 42 -3.21 6.89 -6.61
C PHE A 42 -4.12 7.95 -7.23
N GLU A 43 -3.59 9.09 -7.68
CA GLU A 43 -4.35 10.13 -8.39
C GLU A 43 -4.82 9.66 -9.78
N ARG A 44 -3.98 8.90 -10.49
CA ARG A 44 -4.33 8.19 -11.74
C ARG A 44 -5.10 6.89 -11.51
N GLY A 45 -5.19 6.51 -10.24
CA GLY A 45 -5.82 5.34 -9.65
C GLY A 45 -5.15 4.00 -9.96
N THR A 46 -5.46 3.07 -9.08
CA THR A 46 -4.95 1.71 -9.04
C THR A 46 -6.12 0.72 -9.15
N ASP A 47 -5.81 -0.54 -9.38
CA ASP A 47 -6.81 -1.61 -9.35
C ASP A 47 -7.21 -1.91 -7.89
N PRO A 48 -8.47 -1.69 -7.49
CA PRO A 48 -8.92 -1.94 -6.11
C PRO A 48 -8.89 -3.42 -5.72
N GLU A 49 -8.91 -4.35 -6.67
CA GLU A 49 -8.86 -5.79 -6.37
C GLU A 49 -7.41 -6.30 -6.24
N ALA A 50 -6.42 -5.47 -6.59
CA ALA A 50 -5.02 -5.89 -6.57
C ALA A 50 -4.39 -5.89 -5.17
N CYS A 51 -5.00 -5.25 -4.16
CA CYS A 51 -4.41 -5.12 -2.81
C CYS A 51 -3.98 -6.46 -2.18
N PRO A 52 -4.84 -7.49 -2.09
CA PRO A 52 -4.45 -8.77 -1.49
C PRO A 52 -3.29 -9.45 -2.22
N GLY A 53 -3.34 -9.48 -3.55
CA GLY A 53 -2.30 -10.09 -4.39
C GLY A 53 -0.97 -9.32 -4.33
N ALA A 54 -1.03 -7.98 -4.32
CA ALA A 54 0.14 -7.13 -4.21
C ALA A 54 0.83 -7.29 -2.84
N ALA A 55 0.04 -7.33 -1.75
CA ALA A 55 0.56 -7.58 -0.40
C ALA A 55 1.26 -8.94 -0.31
N GLY A 56 0.60 -10.01 -0.77
CA GLY A 56 1.17 -11.37 -0.75
C GLY A 56 2.47 -11.48 -1.56
N ARG A 57 2.50 -10.87 -2.76
CA ARG A 57 3.72 -10.83 -3.59
C ARG A 57 4.85 -10.05 -2.92
N CYS A 58 4.54 -8.92 -2.29
CA CYS A 58 5.52 -8.11 -1.56
C CYS A 58 6.11 -8.92 -0.39
N ALA A 59 5.26 -9.52 0.45
CA ALA A 59 5.66 -10.35 1.57
C ALA A 59 6.58 -11.51 1.14
N ALA A 60 6.21 -12.22 0.06
CA ALA A 60 7.01 -13.33 -0.46
C ALA A 60 8.40 -12.87 -0.96
N LEU A 61 8.48 -11.72 -1.63
CA LEU A 61 9.76 -11.17 -2.08
C LEU A 61 10.63 -10.72 -0.90
N MET A 62 10.04 -10.06 0.10
CA MET A 62 10.75 -9.62 1.30
C MET A 62 11.31 -10.82 2.08
N ALA A 63 10.51 -11.86 2.30
CA ALA A 63 10.97 -13.10 2.94
C ALA A 63 12.11 -13.75 2.15
N ARG A 64 11.96 -13.85 0.82
CA ARG A 64 13.00 -14.42 -0.06
C ARG A 64 14.34 -13.68 0.02
N TRP A 65 14.32 -12.34 0.13
CA TRP A 65 15.55 -11.55 0.12
C TRP A 65 16.18 -11.36 1.49
N SER A 66 15.37 -11.25 2.54
CA SER A 66 15.84 -11.05 3.91
C SER A 66 16.14 -12.36 4.65
N GLY A 67 15.57 -13.48 4.20
CA GLY A 67 15.52 -14.72 4.98
C GLY A 67 14.49 -14.70 6.11
N GLY A 68 13.66 -13.65 6.20
CA GLY A 68 12.60 -13.53 7.18
C GLY A 68 11.39 -14.45 6.91
N GLU A 69 10.48 -14.52 7.87
CA GLU A 69 9.27 -15.34 7.80
C GLU A 69 8.02 -14.47 7.54
N VAL A 70 7.12 -14.97 6.69
CA VAL A 70 5.79 -14.35 6.52
C VAL A 70 4.84 -14.92 7.57
N MET A 71 4.43 -14.07 8.50
CA MET A 71 3.45 -14.46 9.52
C MET A 71 2.09 -14.79 8.91
N ARG A 72 1.37 -15.74 9.53
CA ARG A 72 0.01 -16.09 9.13
C ARG A 72 -0.98 -15.02 9.60
N GLY A 73 -1.98 -14.78 8.76
CA GLY A 73 -3.07 -13.83 9.05
C GLY A 73 -2.95 -12.56 8.22
N VAL A 74 -4.11 -11.99 7.89
CA VAL A 74 -4.23 -10.72 7.17
C VAL A 74 -5.33 -9.92 7.86
N VAL A 75 -5.10 -8.62 8.03
CA VAL A 75 -6.15 -7.68 8.45
C VAL A 75 -6.69 -7.03 7.19
N GLU A 76 -7.96 -7.27 6.91
CA GLU A 76 -8.66 -6.67 5.78
C GLU A 76 -9.80 -5.77 6.28
N ALA A 77 -9.90 -4.57 5.71
CA ALA A 77 -10.93 -3.60 6.06
C ALA A 77 -11.52 -2.97 4.80
N GLY A 78 -12.84 -3.06 4.67
CA GLY A 78 -13.57 -2.60 3.49
C GLY A 78 -13.60 -3.66 2.37
N GLY A 79 -13.98 -3.24 1.17
CA GLY A 79 -14.00 -4.07 -0.03
C GLY A 79 -13.79 -3.22 -1.28
N ALA A 80 -13.44 -3.87 -2.39
CA ALA A 80 -13.29 -3.17 -3.66
C ALA A 80 -14.62 -2.49 -4.03
N PRO A 81 -14.61 -1.19 -4.42
CA PRO A 81 -15.81 -0.54 -4.93
C PRO A 81 -16.31 -1.27 -6.19
N GLU A 82 -17.63 -1.27 -6.41
CA GLU A 82 -18.21 -1.90 -7.60
C GLU A 82 -17.53 -1.42 -8.89
N ARG A 83 -17.20 -2.39 -9.75
CA ARG A 83 -16.67 -2.11 -11.09
C ARG A 83 -17.76 -1.43 -11.92
N ARG A 84 -17.65 -0.11 -12.06
CA ARG A 84 -18.50 0.66 -12.97
C ARG A 84 -17.90 0.61 -14.36
N TRP A 85 -18.34 -0.36 -15.16
CA TRP A 85 -18.09 -0.37 -16.59
C TRP A 85 -18.78 0.87 -17.19
N ILE A 86 -18.00 1.73 -17.85
CA ILE A 86 -18.51 2.81 -18.70
C ILE A 86 -18.20 2.41 -20.14
#